data_AF-A0A439U7B9-F1
#
_entry.id   AF-A0A439U7B9-F1
#
_cell.length_a   1.000
_cell.length_b   1.000
_cell.length_c   1.000
_cell.angle_alpha   90.00
_cell.angle_beta   90.00
_cell.angle_gamma   90.00
#
_symmetry.space_group_name_H-M   'P 1'
#
loop_
_entity.id
_entity.type
_entity.pdbx_description
1 polymer ?
#
loop_
_entity_poly.entity_id
_entity_poly.type
_entity_poly.pdbx_seq_one_letter_code
_entity_poly.pdbx_strand_id
1 'polypeptide(L)'
;MLYILALLIGVIAGLRAMTAPAAVAWGAYLGWLPVAGTWASFMSHWAAVGIFTILAIVELVTDQLPSTPSRKVPQQFGARIVMGAFTGAVIGATGGATIGGLIAGAIGAVIGTLGGAEARGRLAASFGKDPPAAFIEDAVAIIGGLLIAAAVA
;
A
#
# COMPACT_ATOMS: atom_id res chain seq x y z
N MET A 1 13.74 7.06 -10.70
CA MET A 1 12.79 5.93 -10.66
C MET A 1 12.33 5.63 -9.23
N LEU A 2 13.23 5.41 -8.27
CA LEU A 2 12.89 5.05 -6.89
C LEU A 2 11.85 5.94 -6.20
N TYR A 3 11.95 7.28 -6.29
CA TYR A 3 10.95 8.17 -5.70
C TYR A 3 9.56 8.04 -6.33
N ILE A 4 9.48 7.72 -7.62
CA ILE A 4 8.20 7.48 -8.31
C ILE A 4 7.60 6.19 -7.79
N LEU A 5 8.40 5.11 -7.70
CA LEU A 5 7.93 3.82 -7.15
C LEU A 5 7.52 3.96 -5.67
N ALA A 6 8.27 4.72 -4.87
CA ALA A 6 7.93 5.03 -3.49
C ALA A 6 6.63 5.84 -3.39
N LEU A 7 6.41 6.81 -4.27
CA LEU A 7 5.15 7.54 -4.34
C LEU A 7 4.00 6.62 -4.74
N LEU A 8 4.19 5.77 -5.76
CA LEU A 8 3.17 4.84 -6.24
C LEU A 8 2.81 3.78 -5.18
N ILE A 9 3.78 3.22 -4.45
CA ILE A 9 3.46 2.30 -3.35
C ILE A 9 2.74 3.02 -2.21
N GLY A 10 3.05 4.31 -2.01
CA GLY A 10 2.28 5.20 -1.15
C GLY A 10 0.83 5.29 -1.60
N VAL A 11 0.57 5.50 -2.90
CA VAL A 11 -0.81 5.51 -3.45
C VAL A 11 -1.54 4.21 -3.12
N ILE A 12 -0.88 3.06 -3.28
CA ILE A 12 -1.45 1.76 -2.90
C ILE A 12 -1.78 1.72 -1.39
N ALA A 13 -0.90 2.22 -0.52
CA ALA A 13 -1.18 2.33 0.91
C ALA A 13 -2.37 3.25 1.21
N GLY A 14 -2.55 4.30 0.40
CA GLY A 14 -3.71 5.19 0.47
C GLY A 14 -5.03 4.52 0.07
N LEU A 15 -4.98 3.58 -0.89
CA LEU A 15 -6.13 2.73 -1.22
C LEU A 15 -6.38 1.73 -0.08
N ARG A 16 -5.34 0.98 0.30
CA ARG A 16 -5.36 -0.06 1.34
C ARG A 16 -4.07 -0.08 2.14
N ALA A 17 -4.17 0.25 3.43
CA ALA A 17 -3.03 0.50 4.31
C ALA A 17 -2.13 -0.73 4.48
N MET A 18 -2.70 -1.93 4.58
CA MET A 18 -1.95 -3.16 4.83
C MET A 18 -1.57 -3.90 3.55
N THR A 19 -2.22 -3.59 2.43
CA THR A 19 -1.88 -4.19 1.13
C THR A 19 -0.49 -3.77 0.64
N ALA A 20 -0.13 -2.49 0.81
CA ALA A 20 1.19 -1.99 0.43
C ALA A 20 2.35 -2.72 1.16
N PRO A 21 2.39 -2.81 2.51
CA PRO A 21 3.47 -3.50 3.20
C PRO A 21 3.48 -5.00 2.94
N ALA A 22 2.31 -5.63 2.70
CA ALA A 22 2.25 -7.02 2.26
C ALA A 22 2.94 -7.21 0.89
N ALA A 23 2.63 -6.36 -0.10
CA ALA A 23 3.25 -6.42 -1.41
C ALA A 23 4.77 -6.20 -1.36
N VAL A 24 5.23 -5.25 -0.55
CA VAL A 24 6.67 -4.99 -0.34
C VAL A 24 7.36 -6.15 0.37
N ALA A 25 6.72 -6.78 1.38
CA ALA A 25 7.26 -7.95 2.06
C ALA A 25 7.39 -9.15 1.10
N TRP A 26 6.36 -9.40 0.28
CA TRP A 26 6.43 -10.41 -0.77
C TRP A 26 7.53 -10.12 -1.80
N GLY A 27 7.64 -8.87 -2.26
CA GLY A 27 8.70 -8.49 -3.19
C GLY A 27 10.10 -8.65 -2.59
N ALA A 28 10.29 -8.34 -1.30
CA ALA A 28 11.54 -8.58 -0.60
C ALA A 28 11.83 -10.08 -0.43
N TYR A 29 10.83 -10.88 -0.07
CA TYR A 29 10.96 -12.33 0.13
C TYR A 29 11.25 -13.08 -1.17
N LEU A 30 10.64 -12.67 -2.28
CA LEU A 30 10.84 -13.25 -3.61
C LEU A 30 12.11 -12.73 -4.31
N GLY A 31 12.86 -11.82 -3.66
CA GLY A 31 14.12 -11.28 -4.18
C GLY A 31 13.96 -10.18 -5.23
N TRP A 32 12.76 -9.61 -5.40
CA TRP A 32 12.52 -8.48 -6.31
C TRP A 32 13.01 -7.15 -5.72
N LEU A 33 12.96 -7.00 -4.39
CA LEU A 33 13.53 -5.83 -3.72
C LEU A 33 14.88 -6.19 -3.09
N PRO A 34 16.00 -5.56 -3.52
CA PRO A 34 17.31 -5.79 -2.93
C PRO A 34 17.44 -5.04 -1.60
N VAL A 35 16.75 -5.52 -0.56
CA VAL A 35 16.80 -4.95 0.81
C VAL A 35 17.93 -5.55 1.67
N ALA A 36 18.66 -6.54 1.17
CA ALA A 36 19.79 -7.16 1.87
C ALA A 36 20.86 -6.12 2.21
N GLY A 37 21.42 -6.20 3.43
CA GLY A 37 22.41 -5.23 3.92
C GLY A 37 21.83 -3.87 4.33
N THR A 38 20.50 -3.69 4.23
CA THR A 38 19.81 -2.48 4.71
C THR A 38 19.06 -2.75 6.02
N TRP A 39 18.63 -1.67 6.67
CA TRP A 39 17.73 -1.77 7.84
C TRP A 39 16.40 -2.46 7.51
N ALA A 40 15.98 -2.45 6.24
CA ALA A 40 14.72 -3.05 5.77
C ALA A 40 14.82 -4.55 5.44
N SER A 41 15.98 -5.17 5.69
CA SER A 41 16.21 -6.60 5.42
C SER A 41 15.21 -7.53 6.11
N PHE A 42 14.64 -7.14 7.25
CA PHE A 42 13.61 -7.94 7.93
C PHE A 42 12.35 -8.16 7.06
N MET A 43 12.09 -7.31 6.06
CA MET A 43 10.96 -7.45 5.15
C MET A 43 11.03 -8.73 4.31
N SER A 44 12.23 -9.29 4.10
CA SER A 44 12.41 -10.57 3.39
C SER A 44 12.26 -11.78 4.31
N HIS A 45 11.92 -11.60 5.59
CA HIS A 45 11.70 -12.72 6.51
C HIS A 45 10.27 -13.27 6.37
N TRP A 46 10.11 -14.59 6.38
CA TRP A 46 8.80 -15.25 6.22
C TRP A 46 7.76 -14.77 7.25
N ALA A 47 8.21 -14.42 8.46
CA ALA A 47 7.35 -13.87 9.51
C ALA A 47 6.77 -12.51 9.12
N ALA A 48 7.55 -11.62 8.50
CA ALA A 48 7.06 -10.33 8.02
C ALA A 48 6.03 -10.52 6.91
N VAL A 49 6.30 -11.43 5.96
CA VAL A 49 5.34 -11.82 4.91
C VAL A 49 4.04 -12.33 5.52
N GLY A 50 4.12 -13.25 6.48
CA GLY A 50 2.95 -13.81 7.15
C GLY A 50 2.13 -12.76 7.89
N ILE A 51 2.77 -11.91 8.70
CA ILE A 51 2.10 -10.86 9.47
C ILE A 51 1.39 -9.87 8.55
N PHE A 52 2.10 -9.29 7.57
CA PHE A 52 1.50 -8.30 6.68
C PHE A 52 0.42 -8.90 5.78
N THR A 53 0.58 -10.16 5.34
CA THR A 53 -0.47 -10.85 4.57
C THR A 53 -1.73 -11.05 5.41
N ILE A 54 -1.60 -11.49 6.66
CA ILE A 54 -2.75 -11.65 7.57
C ILE A 54 -3.42 -10.28 7.79
N LEU A 55 -2.65 -9.23 8.07
CA LEU A 55 -3.19 -7.88 8.25
C LEU A 55 -3.89 -7.35 6.98
N ALA A 56 -3.36 -7.62 5.79
CA ALA A 56 -3.99 -7.26 4.53
C ALA A 56 -5.31 -8.01 4.29
N ILE A 57 -5.36 -9.31 4.64
CA ILE A 57 -6.59 -10.10 4.57
C ILE A 57 -7.63 -9.56 5.56
N VAL A 58 -7.22 -9.26 6.80
CA VAL A 58 -8.12 -8.65 7.79
C VAL A 58 -8.68 -7.33 7.26
N GLU A 59 -7.84 -6.45 6.71
CA GLU A 59 -8.28 -5.20 6.08
C GLU A 59 -9.27 -5.42 4.92
N LEU A 60 -9.05 -6.43 4.07
CA LEU A 60 -9.96 -6.81 2.98
C LEU A 60 -11.34 -7.22 3.49
N VAL A 61 -11.38 -8.04 4.55
CA VAL A 61 -12.63 -8.52 5.15
C VAL A 61 -13.35 -7.39 5.89
N THR A 62 -12.63 -6.62 6.71
CA THR A 62 -13.24 -5.55 7.51
C THR A 62 -13.76 -4.42 6.63
N ASP A 63 -13.11 -4.07 5.53
CA ASP A 63 -13.57 -3.00 4.64
C ASP A 63 -14.90 -3.30 3.93
N GLN A 64 -15.35 -4.56 3.91
CA GLN A 64 -16.65 -4.93 3.34
C GLN A 64 -17.79 -4.92 4.37
N LEU A 65 -17.48 -4.72 5.66
CA LEU A 65 -18.51 -4.68 6.70
C LEU A 65 -19.25 -3.33 6.71
N PRO A 66 -20.58 -3.32 6.89
CA PRO A 66 -21.38 -2.08 6.88
C PRO A 66 -21.06 -1.13 8.04
N SER A 67 -20.39 -1.62 9.09
CA SER A 67 -20.01 -0.86 10.29
C SER A 67 -18.63 -0.21 10.19
N THR A 68 -17.92 -0.38 9.08
CA THR A 68 -16.54 0.10 8.98
C THR A 68 -16.51 1.62 8.87
N PRO A 69 -15.78 2.32 9.77
CA PRO A 69 -15.68 3.77 9.72
C PRO A 69 -15.10 4.22 8.38
N SER A 70 -15.53 5.40 7.91
CA SER A 70 -15.03 5.96 6.65
C SER A 70 -13.52 6.11 6.67
N ARG A 71 -12.85 5.73 5.57
CA ARG A 71 -11.42 5.95 5.31
C ARG A 71 -10.89 7.37 5.50
N LYS A 72 -11.78 8.36 5.56
CA LYS A 72 -11.46 9.77 5.84
C LYS A 72 -11.39 10.10 7.33
N VAL A 73 -11.74 9.17 8.24
CA VAL A 73 -11.59 9.41 9.68
C VAL A 73 -10.10 9.55 10.02
N PRO A 74 -9.72 10.47 10.93
CA PRO A 74 -8.32 10.80 11.19
C PRO A 74 -7.44 9.58 11.51
N GLN A 75 -7.98 8.61 12.26
CA GLN A 75 -7.24 7.41 12.64
C GLN A 75 -6.88 6.53 11.43
N GLN A 76 -7.85 6.24 10.55
CA GLN A 76 -7.61 5.40 9.37
C GLN A 76 -6.79 6.14 8.31
N PHE A 77 -6.96 7.46 8.18
CA PHE A 77 -6.14 8.28 7.30
C PHE A 77 -4.68 8.32 7.77
N GLY A 78 -4.47 8.50 9.08
CA GLY A 78 -3.14 8.46 9.69
C GLY A 78 -2.45 7.12 9.49
N ALA A 79 -3.17 6.00 9.70
CA ALA A 79 -2.62 4.66 9.47
C ALA A 79 -2.14 4.48 8.02
N ARG A 80 -2.89 4.95 7.03
CA ARG A 80 -2.49 4.92 5.61
C ARG A 80 -1.23 5.73 5.34
N ILE A 81 -1.12 6.93 5.90
CA ILE A 81 0.11 7.74 5.77
C ILE A 81 1.29 7.00 6.38
N VAL A 82 1.16 6.46 7.59
CA VAL A 82 2.27 5.76 8.26
C VAL A 82 2.68 4.53 7.45
N MET A 83 1.75 3.75 6.93
CA MET A 83 2.07 2.59 6.10
C MET A 83 2.66 2.97 4.75
N GLY A 84 2.18 4.05 4.11
CA GLY A 84 2.76 4.58 2.88
C GLY A 84 4.18 5.11 3.09
N ALA A 85 4.40 5.85 4.16
CA ALA A 85 5.71 6.34 4.56
C ALA A 85 6.69 5.17 4.83
N PHE A 86 6.22 4.16 5.57
CA PHE A 86 7.00 2.96 5.88
C PHE A 86 7.39 2.19 4.61
N THR A 87 6.43 1.88 3.75
CA THR A 87 6.69 1.14 2.50
C THR A 87 7.53 1.92 1.50
N GLY A 88 7.30 3.24 1.40
CA GLY A 88 8.16 4.14 0.63
C GLY A 88 9.60 4.19 1.17
N ALA A 89 9.79 4.15 2.50
CA ALA A 89 11.11 4.09 3.13
C ALA A 89 11.82 2.76 2.82
N VAL A 90 11.10 1.63 2.81
CA VAL A 90 11.65 0.33 2.42
C VAL A 90 12.11 0.32 0.97
N ILE A 91 11.29 0.83 0.04
CA ILE A 91 11.71 0.99 -1.37
C ILE A 91 12.92 1.92 -1.46
N GLY A 92 12.91 3.06 -0.76
CA GLY A 92 14.01 4.02 -0.74
C GLY A 92 15.31 3.43 -0.19
N ALA A 93 15.25 2.50 0.76
CA ALA A 93 16.42 1.84 1.35
C ALA A 93 17.25 1.08 0.30
N THR A 94 16.62 0.53 -0.74
CA THR A 94 17.30 -0.20 -1.83
C THR A 94 18.31 0.64 -2.60
N GLY A 95 18.17 1.97 -2.59
CA GLY A 95 19.08 2.91 -3.25
C GLY A 95 19.64 3.99 -2.32
N GLY A 96 19.68 3.75 -1.00
CA GLY A 96 20.22 4.71 -0.02
C GLY A 96 19.38 5.99 0.16
N ALA A 97 18.14 6.01 -0.34
CA ALA A 97 17.26 7.18 -0.37
C ALA A 97 16.11 7.08 0.64
N THR A 98 16.30 6.41 1.78
CA THR A 98 15.27 6.09 2.79
C THR A 98 14.37 7.28 3.13
N ILE A 99 14.94 8.44 3.46
CA ILE A 99 14.17 9.63 3.87
C ILE A 99 13.31 10.16 2.70
N GLY A 100 13.89 10.24 1.50
CA GLY A 100 13.13 10.70 0.34
C GLY A 100 12.05 9.70 -0.09
N GLY A 101 12.31 8.40 0.04
CA GLY A 101 11.32 7.34 -0.15
C GLY A 101 10.19 7.42 0.87
N LEU A 102 10.50 7.68 2.14
CA LEU A 102 9.53 7.89 3.21
C LEU A 102 8.59 9.06 2.87
N ILE A 103 9.16 10.21 2.51
CA ILE A 103 8.38 11.41 2.18
C ILE A 103 7.52 11.16 0.94
N ALA A 104 8.09 10.57 -0.12
CA ALA A 104 7.37 10.23 -1.34
C ALA A 104 6.20 9.28 -1.06
N GLY A 105 6.42 8.24 -0.24
CA GLY A 105 5.37 7.30 0.16
C GLY A 105 4.27 7.92 1.01
N ALA A 106 4.62 8.83 1.93
CA ALA A 106 3.64 9.59 2.70
C ALA A 106 2.75 10.47 1.80
N ILE A 107 3.36 11.19 0.85
CA ILE A 107 2.64 12.00 -0.15
C ILE A 107 1.75 11.10 -1.01
N GLY A 108 2.28 9.97 -1.48
CA GLY A 108 1.52 8.97 -2.22
C GLY A 108 0.28 8.50 -1.47
N ALA A 109 0.40 8.21 -0.17
CA ALA A 109 -0.73 7.77 0.65
C ALA A 109 -1.84 8.82 0.77
N VAL A 110 -1.47 10.10 0.89
CA VAL A 110 -2.45 11.20 0.86
C VAL A 110 -3.18 11.24 -0.48
N ILE A 111 -2.44 11.15 -1.60
CA ILE A 111 -2.99 11.14 -2.95
C ILE A 111 -3.93 9.94 -3.13
N GLY A 112 -3.49 8.73 -2.76
CA GLY A 112 -4.27 7.51 -2.89
C GLY A 112 -5.54 7.53 -2.05
N THR A 113 -5.48 8.05 -0.82
CA THR A 113 -6.65 8.09 0.07
C THR A 113 -7.72 9.04 -0.45
N LEU A 114 -7.33 10.24 -0.89
CA LEU A 114 -8.28 11.24 -1.39
C LEU A 114 -8.77 10.90 -2.80
N GLY A 115 -7.85 10.54 -3.70
CA GLY A 115 -8.14 10.20 -5.08
C GLY A 115 -8.92 8.88 -5.22
N GLY A 116 -8.55 7.85 -4.46
CA GLY A 116 -9.28 6.58 -4.41
C GLY A 116 -10.70 6.74 -3.88
N ALA A 117 -10.89 7.59 -2.85
CA ALA A 117 -12.21 7.89 -2.32
C ALA A 117 -13.15 8.51 -3.36
N GLU A 118 -12.64 9.47 -4.13
CA GLU A 118 -13.39 10.11 -5.22
C GLU A 118 -13.66 9.15 -6.38
N ALA A 119 -12.64 8.40 -6.82
CA ALA A 119 -12.75 7.45 -7.92
C ALA A 119 -13.79 6.35 -7.63
N ARG A 120 -13.73 5.74 -6.44
CA ARG A 120 -14.72 4.73 -6.02
C ARG A 120 -16.12 5.34 -5.88
N GLY A 121 -16.25 6.57 -5.38
CA GLY A 121 -17.55 7.25 -5.31
C GLY A 121 -18.19 7.40 -6.70
N ARG A 122 -17.42 7.83 -7.70
CA ARG A 122 -17.89 7.95 -9.09
C ARG A 122 -18.23 6.60 -9.72
N LEU A 123 -17.41 5.59 -9.44
CA LEU A 123 -17.59 4.24 -9.97
C LEU A 123 -18.80 3.53 -9.33
N ALA A 124 -19.02 3.73 -8.04
CA ALA A 124 -20.21 3.23 -7.35
C ALA A 124 -21.48 3.90 -7.90
N ALA A 125 -21.42 5.21 -8.20
CA ALA A 125 -22.53 5.93 -8.83
C ALA A 125 -22.83 5.41 -10.24
N SER A 126 -21.82 5.05 -11.04
CA SER A 126 -22.04 4.49 -12.38
C SER A 126 -22.59 3.06 -12.34
N PHE A 127 -22.22 2.25 -11.36
CA PHE A 127 -22.76 0.90 -11.17
C PHE A 127 -24.11 0.87 -10.42
N GLY A 128 -24.52 1.98 -9.80
CA GLY A 128 -25.69 2.06 -8.92
C GLY A 128 -25.56 1.24 -7.63
N LYS A 129 -24.36 0.68 -7.35
CA LYS A 129 -24.04 -0.21 -6.23
C LYS A 129 -22.56 -0.06 -5.88
N ASP A 130 -22.21 -0.07 -4.60
CA ASP A 130 -20.82 0.05 -4.13
C ASP A 130 -19.93 -1.21 -4.29
N PRO A 131 -20.44 -2.46 -4.13
CA PRO A 131 -19.57 -3.65 -4.13
C PRO A 131 -18.70 -3.84 -5.38
N PRO A 132 -19.20 -3.65 -6.62
CA PRO A 132 -18.36 -3.78 -7.82
C PRO A 132 -17.18 -2.80 -7.84
N ALA A 133 -17.40 -1.56 -7.37
CA ALA A 133 -16.34 -0.56 -7.29
C ALA A 133 -15.29 -0.92 -6.23
N ALA A 134 -15.72 -1.50 -5.11
CA ALA A 134 -14.81 -1.99 -4.06
C ALA A 134 -13.88 -3.11 -4.56
N PHE A 135 -14.43 -4.13 -5.24
CA PHE A 135 -13.61 -5.23 -5.77
C PHE A 135 -12.58 -4.78 -6.81
N ILE A 136 -12.93 -3.79 -7.63
CA ILE A 136 -11.99 -3.20 -8.61
C ILE A 136 -10.86 -2.47 -7.89
N GLU A 137 -11.18 -1.68 -6.86
CA GLU A 137 -10.18 -1.01 -6.02
C GLU A 137 -9.22 -2.01 -5.37
N ASP A 138 -9.74 -3.13 -4.86
CA ASP A 138 -8.94 -4.20 -4.24
C ASP A 138 -7.99 -4.86 -5.24
N ALA A 139 -8.48 -5.18 -6.43
CA ALA A 139 -7.67 -5.75 -7.50
C ALA A 139 -6.55 -4.79 -7.93
N VAL A 140 -6.86 -3.50 -8.06
CA VAL A 140 -5.87 -2.45 -8.38
C VAL A 140 -4.82 -2.34 -7.28
N ALA A 141 -5.22 -2.38 -6.00
CA ALA A 141 -4.29 -2.28 -4.89
C ALA A 141 -3.33 -3.48 -4.85
N ILE A 142 -3.84 -4.71 -5.01
CA ILE A 142 -3.03 -5.93 -4.94
C ILE A 142 -2.10 -6.03 -6.16
N ILE A 143 -2.65 -5.94 -7.38
CA ILE A 143 -1.87 -6.10 -8.61
C ILE A 143 -0.88 -4.94 -8.74
N GLY A 144 -1.34 -3.70 -8.52
CA GLY A 144 -0.50 -2.51 -8.57
C GLY A 144 0.65 -2.58 -7.55
N GLY A 145 0.36 -2.97 -6.31
CA GLY A 145 1.39 -3.14 -5.28
C GLY A 145 2.46 -4.15 -5.67
N LEU A 146 2.08 -5.31 -6.18
CA LEU A 146 3.02 -6.35 -6.63
C LEU A 146 3.84 -5.89 -7.85
N LEU A 147 3.21 -5.23 -8.84
CA LEU A 147 3.91 -4.70 -10.01
C LEU A 147 4.91 -3.61 -9.63
N ILE A 148 4.55 -2.72 -8.70
CA ILE A 148 5.46 -1.68 -8.19
C ILE A 148 6.64 -2.34 -7.48
N ALA A 149 6.39 -3.33 -6.63
CA ALA A 149 7.45 -4.07 -5.93
C ALA A 149 8.39 -4.78 -6.93
N ALA A 150 7.84 -5.44 -7.96
CA ALA A 150 8.63 -6.09 -9.00
C ALA A 150 9.47 -5.10 -9.83
N ALA A 151 8.98 -3.88 -10.03
CA ALA A 151 9.66 -2.84 -10.81
C ALA A 151 10.84 -2.16 -10.06
N VAL A 152 11.09 -2.50 -8.80
CA VAL A 152 12.26 -2.03 -8.04
C VAL A 152 13.54 -2.78 -8.42
N ALA A 153 13.40 -4.01 -8.95
CA ALA A 153 14.50 -4.91 -9.33
C ALA A 153 15.37 -4.37 -10.48
#